data_AF-A0A0C3B0Z4-F1
#
_entry.id   AF-A0A0C3B0Z4-F1
#
_cell.length_a   1.000
_cell.length_b   1.000
_cell.length_c   1.000
_cell.angle_alpha   90.00
_cell.angle_beta   90.00
_cell.angle_gamma   90.00
#
_symmetry.space_group_name_H-M   'P 1'
#
loop_
_entity.id
_entity.type
_entity.pdbx_description
1 polymer ?
#
loop_
_entity_poly.entity_id
_entity_poly.type
_entity_poly.pdbx_seq_one_letter_code
_entity_poly.pdbx_strand_id
1 'polypeptide(L)'
;MQHYPLGTNRSCEENLVNTQELIHGAMFVRDGVELDGTTRNMASPALAGLILEFFHTGNSALTSIFPEVFTQEVPKSVVCLAATAMSTAAIDEYTITGVRQDHPFEYNTYSKVFTQFLGMQAKINTNSKHAVITRSLRIHWATTGCVLSVDSGDMITSEDDFDVILD
;
A
#
# COMPACT_ATOMS: atom_id res chain seq x y z
N MET A 1 2.89 -7.20 -12.65
CA MET A 1 3.25 -6.63 -11.33
C MET A 1 4.55 -5.86 -11.50
N GLN A 2 4.65 -4.63 -10.99
CA GLN A 2 5.92 -3.90 -10.99
C GLN A 2 6.67 -4.28 -9.72
N HIS A 3 7.76 -5.03 -9.86
CA HIS A 3 8.59 -5.42 -8.72
C HIS A 3 9.40 -4.22 -8.25
N TYR A 4 9.46 -3.99 -6.93
CA TYR A 4 10.36 -2.99 -6.36
C TYR A 4 11.82 -3.34 -6.69
N PRO A 5 12.70 -2.34 -6.87
CA PRO A 5 14.11 -2.57 -7.17
C PRO A 5 14.92 -2.99 -5.92
N LEU A 6 14.34 -3.78 -5.02
CA LEU A 6 14.92 -4.26 -3.77
C LEU A 6 15.14 -5.79 -3.81
N GLY A 7 16.09 -6.29 -3.02
CA GLY A 7 16.25 -7.72 -2.71
C GLY A 7 17.64 -8.28 -2.98
N THR A 8 17.76 -9.61 -3.03
CA THR A 8 19.04 -10.33 -3.13
C THR A 8 19.73 -10.25 -4.51
N ASN A 9 19.04 -9.70 -5.52
CA ASN A 9 19.56 -9.52 -6.88
C ASN A 9 20.20 -8.12 -7.09
N ARG A 10 20.46 -7.39 -6.01
CA ARG A 10 21.00 -6.03 -5.95
C ARG A 10 22.16 -5.98 -4.97
N SER A 11 23.05 -4.99 -5.11
CA SER A 11 24.04 -4.68 -4.08
C SER A 11 23.39 -4.03 -2.86
N CYS A 12 24.12 -4.01 -1.74
CA CYS A 12 23.70 -3.31 -0.52
C CYS A 12 23.51 -1.81 -0.79
N GLU A 13 24.42 -1.21 -1.54
CA GLU A 13 24.39 0.20 -1.93
C GLU A 13 23.19 0.52 -2.83
N GLU A 14 22.89 -0.35 -3.81
CA GLU A 14 21.69 -0.21 -4.64
C GLU A 14 20.41 -0.27 -3.80
N ASN A 15 20.26 -1.30 -2.96
CA ASN A 15 19.08 -1.45 -2.10
C ASN A 15 18.92 -0.24 -1.17
N LEU A 16 20.00 0.26 -0.57
CA LEU A 16 19.96 1.40 0.33
C LEU A 16 19.49 2.69 -0.38
N VAL A 17 20.02 2.99 -1.57
CA VAL A 17 19.59 4.14 -2.38
C VAL A 17 18.13 3.99 -2.82
N ASN A 18 17.76 2.82 -3.35
CA ASN A 18 16.40 2.55 -3.80
C ASN A 18 15.37 2.68 -2.66
N THR A 19 15.71 2.19 -1.46
CA THR A 19 14.90 2.35 -0.25
C THR A 19 14.73 3.81 0.14
N GLN A 20 15.80 4.61 0.09
CA GLN A 20 15.73 6.05 0.38
C GLN A 20 14.86 6.81 -0.65
N GLU A 21 14.96 6.50 -1.94
CA GLU A 21 14.10 7.08 -2.99
C GLU A 21 12.63 6.71 -2.81
N LEU A 22 12.34 5.46 -2.45
CA LEU A 22 10.98 4.98 -2.20
C LEU A 22 10.34 5.70 -1.01
N ILE A 23 11.08 5.85 0.10
CA ILE A 23 10.60 6.52 1.32
C ILE A 23 10.50 8.04 1.15
N HIS A 24 11.56 8.70 0.71
CA HIS A 24 11.70 10.16 0.77
C HIS A 24 10.55 10.92 0.07
N GLY A 25 10.02 10.36 -1.01
CA GLY A 25 8.87 10.93 -1.72
C GLY A 25 7.54 10.27 -1.42
N ALA A 26 7.47 9.21 -0.61
CA ALA A 26 6.36 8.24 -0.57
C ALA A 26 6.03 7.66 -1.97
N MET A 27 7.07 7.34 -2.75
CA MET A 27 6.93 6.98 -4.17
C MET A 27 6.32 5.59 -4.36
N PHE A 28 6.62 4.67 -3.46
CA PHE A 28 6.12 3.30 -3.43
C PHE A 28 4.58 3.14 -3.37
N VAL A 29 3.79 4.12 -2.87
CA VAL A 29 2.31 4.13 -2.94
C VAL A 29 1.75 4.72 -4.24
N ARG A 30 2.58 5.34 -5.07
CA ARG A 30 2.14 5.96 -6.33
C ARG A 30 2.26 4.99 -7.51
N ASP A 31 1.57 5.31 -8.58
CA ASP A 31 1.65 4.60 -9.86
C ASP A 31 1.80 5.60 -11.02
N GLY A 32 2.86 6.40 -10.99
CA GLY A 32 3.11 7.44 -12.01
C GLY A 32 2.01 8.50 -12.08
N VAL A 33 1.64 8.90 -13.31
CA VAL A 33 0.68 9.97 -13.61
C VAL A 33 -0.41 9.52 -14.58
N GLU A 34 -1.55 10.20 -14.54
CA GLU A 34 -2.60 10.17 -15.56
C GLU A 34 -2.16 10.89 -16.85
N LEU A 35 -2.93 10.71 -17.94
CA LEU A 35 -2.68 11.36 -19.24
C LEU A 35 -2.68 12.90 -19.20
N ASP A 36 -3.31 13.50 -18.18
CA ASP A 36 -3.36 14.95 -17.97
C ASP A 36 -2.32 15.46 -16.95
N GLY A 37 -1.38 14.59 -16.55
CA GLY A 37 -0.29 14.90 -15.62
C GLY A 37 -0.59 14.64 -14.14
N THR A 38 -1.82 14.29 -13.77
CA THR A 38 -2.21 14.09 -12.35
C THR A 38 -1.48 12.91 -11.72
N THR A 39 -0.83 13.11 -10.58
CA THR A 39 -0.17 12.03 -9.84
C THR A 39 -1.18 10.98 -9.35
N ARG A 40 -1.00 9.70 -9.72
CA ARG A 40 -1.82 8.59 -9.21
C ARG A 40 -1.36 8.21 -7.80
N ASN A 41 -1.81 8.97 -6.80
CA ASN A 41 -1.63 8.70 -5.38
C ASN A 41 -2.43 7.47 -4.92
N MET A 42 -1.92 6.73 -3.94
CA MET A 42 -2.57 5.51 -3.38
C MET A 42 -3.02 4.52 -4.47
N ALA A 43 -2.14 4.27 -5.45
CA ALA A 43 -2.44 3.53 -6.68
C ALA A 43 -1.46 2.41 -7.01
N SER A 44 -0.38 2.25 -6.23
CA SER A 44 0.69 1.28 -6.49
C SER A 44 0.17 -0.14 -6.78
N PRO A 45 0.69 -0.83 -7.81
CA PRO A 45 0.34 -2.22 -8.10
C PRO A 45 0.67 -3.20 -6.97
N ALA A 46 1.64 -2.89 -6.11
CA ALA A 46 1.97 -3.70 -4.95
C ALA A 46 1.00 -3.47 -3.78
N LEU A 47 0.56 -2.21 -3.58
CA LEU A 47 -0.53 -1.86 -2.66
C LEU A 47 -1.83 -2.59 -3.05
N ALA A 48 -2.14 -2.61 -4.34
CA ALA A 48 -3.27 -3.37 -4.88
C ALA A 48 -3.15 -4.88 -4.60
N GLY A 49 -1.96 -5.47 -4.85
CA GLY A 49 -1.69 -6.88 -4.57
C GLY A 49 -1.94 -7.24 -3.10
N LEU A 50 -1.34 -6.47 -2.19
CA LEU A 50 -1.41 -6.69 -0.74
C LEU A 50 -2.85 -6.59 -0.19
N ILE A 51 -3.63 -5.65 -0.71
CA ILE A 51 -5.06 -5.49 -0.39
C ILE A 51 -5.87 -6.74 -0.78
N LEU A 52 -5.61 -7.29 -1.98
CA LEU A 52 -6.30 -8.48 -2.45
C LEU A 52 -5.87 -9.71 -1.65
N GLU A 53 -4.56 -9.91 -1.49
CA GLU A 53 -3.91 -11.08 -0.88
C GLU A 53 -4.19 -11.23 0.63
N PHE A 54 -4.29 -10.13 1.38
CA PHE A 54 -4.66 -10.17 2.80
C PHE A 54 -6.19 -10.11 3.03
N PHE A 55 -6.90 -9.20 2.36
CA PHE A 55 -8.28 -8.86 2.77
C PHE A 55 -9.36 -9.62 1.99
N HIS A 56 -9.08 -10.03 0.75
CA HIS A 56 -10.03 -10.74 -0.13
C HIS A 56 -9.73 -12.23 -0.33
N THR A 57 -8.49 -12.65 -0.09
CA THR A 57 -7.97 -13.97 -0.44
C THR A 57 -8.02 -14.94 0.75
N GLY A 58 -8.64 -16.11 0.55
CA GLY A 58 -8.68 -17.23 1.51
C GLY A 58 -9.94 -17.31 2.40
N ASN A 59 -10.13 -18.47 3.04
CA ASN A 59 -11.35 -18.78 3.82
C ASN A 59 -11.59 -17.88 5.03
N SER A 60 -10.56 -17.17 5.52
CA SER A 60 -10.63 -16.22 6.64
C SER A 60 -10.51 -14.76 6.19
N ALA A 61 -10.62 -14.48 4.89
CA ALA A 61 -10.60 -13.13 4.32
C ALA A 61 -11.60 -12.21 5.03
N LEU A 62 -11.18 -10.98 5.36
CA LEU A 62 -12.03 -10.01 6.04
C LEU A 62 -13.29 -9.64 5.23
N THR A 63 -13.24 -9.76 3.90
CA THR A 63 -14.40 -9.61 3.02
C THR A 63 -15.45 -10.71 3.17
N SER A 64 -15.04 -11.92 3.54
CA SER A 64 -15.94 -13.04 3.82
C SER A 64 -16.60 -12.92 5.19
N ILE A 65 -15.97 -12.20 6.12
CA ILE A 65 -16.45 -11.96 7.49
C ILE A 65 -17.34 -10.71 7.55
N PHE A 66 -16.99 -9.65 6.81
CA PHE A 66 -17.67 -8.34 6.79
C PHE A 66 -18.01 -7.89 5.35
N PRO A 67 -18.77 -8.67 4.55
CA PRO A 67 -19.02 -8.37 3.14
C PRO A 67 -19.64 -6.99 2.91
N GLU A 68 -20.49 -6.51 3.82
CA GLU A 68 -21.11 -5.19 3.77
C GLU A 68 -20.10 -4.03 3.85
N VAL A 69 -18.91 -4.25 4.42
CA VAL A 69 -17.84 -3.25 4.55
C VAL A 69 -17.01 -3.16 3.27
N PHE A 70 -16.89 -4.23 2.49
CA PHE A 70 -15.98 -4.32 1.34
C PHE A 70 -16.66 -4.39 -0.04
N THR A 71 -17.93 -4.78 -0.13
CA THR A 71 -18.61 -5.07 -1.41
C THR A 71 -18.66 -3.90 -2.40
N GLN A 72 -18.71 -2.65 -1.93
CA GLN A 72 -18.82 -1.47 -2.82
C GLN A 72 -17.47 -0.88 -3.22
N GLU A 73 -16.54 -0.78 -2.26
CA GLU A 73 -15.20 -0.23 -2.43
C GLU A 73 -14.33 -0.65 -1.25
N VAL A 74 -13.05 -0.95 -1.48
CA VAL A 74 -12.10 -1.24 -0.39
C VAL A 74 -12.08 -0.06 0.59
N PRO A 75 -12.24 -0.28 1.92
CA PRO A 75 -12.25 0.80 2.89
C PRO A 75 -11.00 1.66 2.83
N LYS A 76 -11.16 2.98 2.97
CA LYS A 76 -10.04 3.93 3.03
C LYS A 76 -9.03 3.60 4.14
N SER A 77 -9.53 3.09 5.27
CA SER A 77 -8.71 2.55 6.36
C SER A 77 -7.95 1.29 5.97
N VAL A 78 -8.48 0.41 5.11
CA VAL A 78 -7.76 -0.77 4.61
C VAL A 78 -6.68 -0.36 3.61
N VAL A 79 -6.93 0.63 2.75
CA VAL A 79 -5.87 1.20 1.90
C VAL A 79 -4.79 1.84 2.76
N CYS A 80 -5.15 2.56 3.81
CA CYS A 80 -4.17 3.03 4.79
C CYS A 80 -3.44 1.84 5.40
N LEU A 81 -4.10 0.82 5.95
CA LEU A 81 -3.51 -0.40 6.56
C LEU A 81 -2.82 -1.36 5.55
N ALA A 82 -2.68 -0.97 4.29
CA ALA A 82 -1.89 -1.68 3.29
C ALA A 82 -0.77 -0.80 2.72
N ALA A 83 -1.01 0.51 2.61
CA ALA A 83 0.01 1.52 2.29
C ALA A 83 0.99 1.72 3.46
N THR A 84 0.43 1.65 4.68
CA THR A 84 1.09 1.41 5.98
C THR A 84 1.98 0.19 5.74
N ALA A 85 1.42 -0.98 5.42
CA ALA A 85 2.08 -2.30 5.36
C ALA A 85 3.12 -2.58 4.24
N MET A 86 3.85 -1.57 3.78
CA MET A 86 4.90 -1.68 2.75
C MET A 86 6.23 -0.98 3.11
N SER A 87 6.33 -0.33 4.27
CA SER A 87 7.58 0.17 4.87
C SER A 87 8.19 -0.74 5.97
N THR A 88 7.87 -0.64 7.28
CA THR A 88 8.48 -1.37 8.45
C THR A 88 8.93 -2.78 8.12
N ALA A 89 8.07 -3.57 7.46
CA ALA A 89 8.33 -4.97 7.16
C ALA A 89 8.39 -5.29 5.65
N ALA A 90 8.74 -4.31 4.80
CA ALA A 90 9.08 -4.58 3.38
C ALA A 90 10.14 -3.64 2.78
N ILE A 91 10.10 -2.32 3.05
CA ILE A 91 11.11 -1.34 2.57
C ILE A 91 12.08 -0.95 3.70
N ASP A 92 11.58 -0.80 4.93
CA ASP A 92 12.38 -0.41 6.11
C ASP A 92 13.41 -1.46 6.49
N GLU A 93 13.11 -2.76 6.26
CA GLU A 93 14.04 -3.88 6.44
C GLU A 93 15.37 -3.66 5.71
N TYR A 94 15.42 -2.79 4.69
CA TYR A 94 16.63 -2.45 3.92
C TYR A 94 17.24 -1.08 4.29
N THR A 95 16.58 -0.24 5.12
CA THR A 95 16.97 1.18 5.37
C THR A 95 18.35 1.40 5.99
N ILE A 96 18.85 0.44 6.79
CA ILE A 96 20.07 0.63 7.58
C ILE A 96 21.31 0.16 6.80
N THR A 97 21.19 -0.94 6.06
CA THR A 97 22.34 -1.67 5.48
C THR A 97 22.17 -2.02 4.00
N GLY A 98 20.98 -1.84 3.42
CA GLY A 98 20.64 -2.40 2.11
C GLY A 98 20.53 -3.93 2.08
N VAL A 99 20.55 -4.59 3.23
CA VAL A 99 20.33 -6.03 3.37
C VAL A 99 19.15 -6.22 4.30
N ARG A 100 18.15 -7.01 3.87
CA ARG A 100 16.92 -7.27 4.64
C ARG A 100 17.25 -7.69 6.09
N GLN A 101 16.81 -6.90 7.06
CA GLN A 101 16.82 -7.22 8.48
C GLN A 101 15.37 -7.47 8.93
N ASP A 102 15.13 -8.58 9.65
CA ASP A 102 13.81 -8.85 10.20
C ASP A 102 13.49 -7.82 11.32
N HIS A 103 12.41 -7.05 11.18
CA HIS A 103 12.00 -6.04 12.15
C HIS A 103 10.82 -6.50 13.03
N PRO A 104 10.82 -6.24 14.35
CA PRO A 104 9.70 -6.56 15.22
C PRO A 104 8.52 -5.60 15.02
N PHE A 105 7.29 -6.12 15.12
CA PHE A 105 6.08 -5.29 15.20
C PHE A 105 6.12 -4.39 16.44
N GLU A 106 6.08 -3.07 16.26
CA GLU A 106 5.97 -2.10 17.34
C GLU A 106 4.76 -1.19 17.15
N TYR A 107 3.68 -1.42 17.91
CA TYR A 107 2.45 -0.62 17.84
C TYR A 107 2.68 0.90 17.90
N ASN A 108 3.61 1.38 18.72
CA ASN A 108 3.91 2.81 18.87
C ASN A 108 4.59 3.44 17.64
N THR A 109 5.07 2.61 16.73
CA THR A 109 5.67 3.00 15.44
C THR A 109 4.57 2.87 14.40
N TYR A 110 4.05 1.64 14.22
CA TYR A 110 2.94 1.24 13.34
C TYR A 110 1.65 2.08 13.44
N SER A 111 1.37 2.74 14.58
CA SER A 111 0.19 3.61 14.74
C SER A 111 0.41 5.08 14.33
N LYS A 112 1.64 5.59 14.37
CA LYS A 112 1.97 6.94 13.86
C LYS A 112 1.80 6.95 12.34
N VAL A 113 2.35 5.91 11.73
CA VAL A 113 2.19 5.49 10.34
C VAL A 113 0.78 5.63 9.84
N PHE A 114 -0.09 4.81 10.42
CA PHE A 114 -1.48 4.73 10.04
C PHE A 114 -2.16 6.09 10.18
N THR A 115 -1.69 6.93 11.11
CA THR A 115 -2.19 8.29 11.33
C THR A 115 -1.72 9.28 10.26
N GLN A 116 -0.46 9.30 9.82
CA GLN A 116 -0.07 10.18 8.70
C GLN A 116 -0.74 9.73 7.40
N PHE A 117 -0.94 8.43 7.19
CA PHE A 117 -1.70 7.92 6.05
C PHE A 117 -3.18 8.27 6.07
N LEU A 118 -3.83 8.25 7.24
CA LEU A 118 -5.18 8.80 7.36
C LEU A 118 -5.17 10.32 7.05
N GLY A 119 -4.10 11.03 7.43
CA GLY A 119 -3.82 12.40 6.99
C GLY A 119 -3.65 12.53 5.47
N MET A 120 -2.96 11.59 4.81
CA MET A 120 -2.81 11.52 3.36
C MET A 120 -4.12 11.29 2.66
N GLN A 121 -4.89 10.31 3.11
CA GLN A 121 -6.19 10.02 2.56
C GLN A 121 -7.17 11.18 2.82
N ALA A 122 -7.04 11.91 3.93
CA ALA A 122 -7.79 13.15 4.20
C ALA A 122 -7.39 14.30 3.26
N LYS A 123 -6.09 14.56 3.06
CA LYS A 123 -5.55 15.50 2.06
C LYS A 123 -6.11 15.16 0.66
N ILE A 124 -6.04 13.89 0.24
CA ILE A 124 -6.60 13.39 -1.03
C ILE A 124 -8.11 13.64 -1.14
N ASN A 125 -8.87 13.49 -0.05
CA ASN A 125 -10.32 13.70 -0.05
C ASN A 125 -10.74 15.16 -0.30
N THR A 126 -9.87 16.16 -0.05
CA THR A 126 -10.21 17.58 -0.29
C THR A 126 -10.03 18.00 -1.75
N ASN A 127 -9.22 17.28 -2.53
CA ASN A 127 -9.09 17.47 -3.97
C ASN A 127 -10.03 16.50 -4.71
N SER A 128 -11.09 17.03 -5.33
CA SER A 128 -12.14 16.22 -5.98
C SER A 128 -11.61 15.30 -7.09
N LYS A 129 -10.52 15.69 -7.76
CA LYS A 129 -9.88 14.91 -8.83
C LYS A 129 -9.21 13.65 -8.26
N HIS A 130 -8.34 13.83 -7.27
CA HIS A 130 -7.67 12.74 -6.55
C HIS A 130 -8.66 11.85 -5.79
N ALA A 131 -9.71 12.44 -5.22
CA ALA A 131 -10.79 11.69 -4.55
C ALA A 131 -11.58 10.78 -5.51
N VAL A 132 -11.76 11.17 -6.78
CA VAL A 132 -12.38 10.31 -7.80
C VAL A 132 -11.42 9.21 -8.25
N ILE A 133 -10.15 9.52 -8.54
CA ILE A 133 -9.14 8.52 -8.95
C ILE A 133 -8.97 7.44 -7.88
N THR A 134 -8.72 7.83 -6.62
CA THR A 134 -8.57 6.90 -5.49
C THR A 134 -9.87 6.19 -5.10
N ARG A 135 -11.04 6.68 -5.51
CA ARG A 135 -12.30 5.93 -5.38
C ARG A 135 -12.42 4.86 -6.46
N SER A 136 -12.16 5.19 -7.71
CA SER A 136 -12.20 4.24 -8.83
C SER A 136 -11.26 3.06 -8.61
N LEU A 137 -10.06 3.30 -8.09
CA LEU A 137 -9.09 2.25 -7.71
C LEU A 137 -9.66 1.31 -6.64
N ARG A 138 -10.23 1.84 -5.55
CA ARG A 138 -10.81 1.02 -4.47
C ARG A 138 -12.07 0.25 -4.87
N ILE A 139 -12.87 0.76 -5.80
CA ILE A 139 -13.99 0.03 -6.42
C ILE A 139 -13.44 -1.11 -7.29
N HIS A 140 -12.41 -0.84 -8.10
CA HIS A 140 -11.77 -1.85 -8.92
C HIS A 140 -11.15 -2.98 -8.07
N TRP A 141 -10.43 -2.65 -6.99
CA TRP A 141 -9.88 -3.64 -6.07
C TRP A 141 -10.96 -4.46 -5.36
N ALA A 142 -12.06 -3.84 -4.92
CA ALA A 142 -13.19 -4.60 -4.35
C ALA A 142 -13.79 -5.57 -5.36
N THR A 143 -13.98 -5.12 -6.61
CA THR A 143 -14.54 -5.94 -7.70
C THR A 143 -13.62 -7.12 -8.05
N THR A 144 -12.33 -6.85 -8.27
CA THR A 144 -11.30 -7.87 -8.56
C THR A 144 -11.14 -8.83 -7.38
N GLY A 145 -11.15 -8.31 -6.15
CA GLY A 145 -11.07 -9.09 -4.93
C GLY A 145 -12.25 -10.03 -4.75
N CYS A 146 -13.48 -9.59 -4.99
CA CYS A 146 -14.65 -10.48 -4.98
C CYS A 146 -14.62 -11.58 -6.05
N VAL A 147 -13.86 -11.41 -7.14
CA VAL A 147 -13.57 -12.49 -8.10
C VAL A 147 -12.50 -13.43 -7.55
N LEU A 148 -11.42 -12.89 -6.96
CA LEU A 148 -10.33 -13.68 -6.37
C LEU A 148 -10.71 -14.45 -5.09
N SER A 149 -11.69 -13.97 -4.31
CA SER A 149 -12.29 -14.69 -3.18
C SER A 149 -12.93 -16.03 -3.56
N VAL A 150 -13.16 -16.26 -4.87
CA VAL A 150 -13.68 -17.53 -5.40
C VAL A 150 -12.54 -18.53 -5.70
N ASP A 151 -11.29 -18.08 -5.81
CA ASP A 151 -10.15 -18.84 -6.38
C ASP A 151 -8.99 -19.14 -5.40
N SER A 152 -8.58 -18.22 -4.51
CA SER A 152 -7.37 -18.34 -3.65
C SER A 152 -7.52 -17.65 -2.28
N GLY A 153 -6.68 -17.85 -1.25
CA GLY A 153 -5.42 -18.62 -1.13
C GLY A 153 -4.16 -17.79 -0.76
N ASP A 154 -3.95 -17.53 0.54
CA ASP A 154 -2.72 -17.06 1.27
C ASP A 154 -2.02 -15.68 1.03
N MET A 155 -2.11 -14.78 2.04
CA MET A 155 -1.02 -14.15 2.89
C MET A 155 -0.04 -13.04 2.36
N ILE A 156 0.07 -11.78 2.90
CA ILE A 156 0.49 -11.20 4.24
C ILE A 156 1.93 -10.56 4.24
N THR A 157 2.38 -9.55 5.03
CA THR A 157 2.08 -8.08 5.21
C THR A 157 2.99 -7.43 6.31
N SER A 158 3.35 -6.12 6.30
CA SER A 158 3.35 -5.13 7.46
C SER A 158 4.35 -3.91 7.43
N GLU A 159 4.39 -3.04 8.50
CA GLU A 159 4.42 -1.51 8.67
C GLU A 159 4.98 -0.56 7.54
N ASP A 160 5.33 0.78 7.45
CA ASP A 160 5.59 2.08 8.23
C ASP A 160 5.18 3.41 7.44
N ASP A 161 5.73 4.62 7.77
CA ASP A 161 5.13 6.01 7.73
C ASP A 161 5.48 6.96 6.54
N PHE A 162 4.53 7.83 6.10
CA PHE A 162 4.66 8.62 4.85
C PHE A 162 3.87 9.94 4.70
N ASP A 163 4.39 10.84 3.84
CA ASP A 163 3.83 12.16 3.49
C ASP A 163 3.45 12.31 1.99
N VAL A 164 2.96 13.51 1.59
CA VAL A 164 1.90 13.63 0.57
C VAL A 164 2.11 14.75 -0.43
N ILE A 165 1.92 14.46 -1.73
CA ILE A 165 1.86 15.45 -2.81
C ILE A 165 0.42 15.54 -3.33
N LEU A 166 -0.09 16.78 -3.41
CA LEU A 166 -1.30 17.13 -4.14
C LEU A 166 -0.91 18.08 -5.27
N ASP A 167 -1.37 17.78 -6.49
CA ASP A 167 -1.29 18.62 -7.69
C ASP A 167 -2.69 19.13 -8.13
#